data_AF-A0A962ILC3-F1
#
_entry.id   AF-A0A962ILC3-F1
#
_cell.length_a   1.000
_cell.length_b   1.000
_cell.length_c   1.000
_cell.angle_alpha   90.00
_cell.angle_beta   90.00
_cell.angle_gamma   90.00
#
_symmetry.space_group_name_H-M   'P 1'
#
loop_
_entity.id
_entity.type
_entity.pdbx_description
1 polymer ?
#
loop_
_entity_poly.entity_id
_entity_poly.type
_entity_poly.pdbx_seq_one_letter_code
_entity_poly.pdbx_strand_id
1 'polypeptide(L)' 'APIMARRRSWFAQPSEPWSVLWWVPAGHRPSMTEAAERLQALREHGPGPQAFTFKQAFPAPTAVV' A
#
# COMPACT_ATOMS: atom_id res chain seq x y z
N ALA A 1 17.90 -23.31 6.44
CA ALA A 1 17.50 -24.29 5.42
C ALA A 1 17.82 -23.76 4.02
N PRO A 2 18.67 -24.43 3.23
CA PRO A 2 19.12 -23.95 1.91
C PRO A 2 17.96 -23.76 0.90
N ILE A 3 16.84 -24.45 1.10
CA ILE A 3 15.61 -24.34 0.31
C ILE A 3 15.03 -22.90 0.32
N MET A 4 15.03 -22.22 1.47
CA MET A 4 14.41 -20.88 1.59
C MET A 4 15.25 -19.75 0.96
N ALA A 5 16.55 -19.99 0.75
CA ALA A 5 17.42 -19.04 0.06
C ALA A 5 17.11 -18.94 -1.44
N ARG A 6 16.59 -20.02 -2.03
CA ARG A 6 16.21 -20.10 -3.45
C ARG A 6 14.75 -19.73 -3.73
N ARG A 7 13.97 -19.31 -2.73
CA ARG A 7 12.53 -18.99 -2.93
C ARG A 7 12.29 -17.98 -4.08
N ARG A 8 13.21 -17.02 -4.28
CA ARG A 8 13.13 -16.03 -5.35
C ARG A 8 13.28 -16.59 -6.77
N SER A 9 13.79 -17.82 -6.93
CA SER A 9 13.83 -18.51 -8.24
C SER A 9 12.56 -19.29 -8.54
N TRP A 10 11.69 -19.52 -7.55
CA TRP A 10 10.48 -20.32 -7.70
C TRP A 10 9.21 -19.48 -7.61
N PHE A 11 9.26 -18.36 -6.90
CA PHE A 11 8.16 -17.41 -6.83
C PHE A 11 8.46 -16.20 -7.71
N ALA A 12 7.54 -15.90 -8.62
CA ALA A 12 7.56 -14.63 -9.32
C ALA A 12 7.43 -13.51 -8.29
N GLN A 13 8.32 -12.52 -8.38
CA GLN A 13 8.15 -11.31 -7.61
C GLN A 13 6.98 -10.53 -8.24
N PRO A 14 5.95 -10.15 -7.47
CA PRO A 14 4.91 -9.27 -7.99
C PRO A 14 5.56 -8.00 -8.54
N SER A 15 5.29 -7.66 -9.81
CA SER A 15 5.78 -6.44 -10.45
C SER A 15 5.12 -5.20 -9.88
N GLU A 16 3.91 -5.34 -9.33
CA GLU A 16 3.08 -4.26 -8.84
C GLU A 16 2.67 -4.47 -7.37
N PRO A 17 2.41 -3.36 -6.64
CA PRO A 17 1.77 -3.41 -5.34
C PRO A 17 0.40 -4.13 -5.39
N TRP A 18 0.21 -5.02 -4.43
CA TRP A 18 -1.05 -5.76 -4.16
C TRP A 18 -1.79 -5.30 -2.89
N SER A 19 -1.17 -4.40 -2.13
CA SER A 19 -1.68 -3.90 -0.85
C SER A 19 -1.40 -2.41 -0.76
N VAL A 20 -2.35 -1.64 -0.24
CA VAL A 20 -2.24 -0.19 -0.06
C VAL A 20 -2.66 0.19 1.35
N LEU A 21 -2.01 1.20 1.89
CA LEU A 21 -2.34 1.86 3.15
C LEU A 21 -2.62 3.34 2.86
N TRP A 22 -3.56 3.92 3.60
CA TRP A 22 -3.81 5.35 3.62
C TRP A 22 -4.45 5.71 4.96
N TRP A 23 -4.40 6.99 5.31
CA TRP A 23 -5.06 7.48 6.51
C TRP A 23 -6.56 7.62 6.28
N VAL A 24 -7.33 7.00 7.16
CA VAL A 24 -8.80 7.04 7.16
C VAL A 24 -9.25 7.98 8.28
N PRO A 25 -10.10 8.99 7.98
CA PRO A 25 -10.67 9.84 9.02
C PRO A 25 -11.41 9.02 10.09
N ALA A 26 -11.30 9.41 11.36
CA ALA A 26 -12.00 8.74 12.43
C ALA A 26 -13.53 8.75 12.18
N GLY A 27 -14.18 7.59 12.34
CA GLY A 27 -15.61 7.42 12.06
C GLY A 27 -15.95 7.12 10.59
N HIS A 28 -14.99 7.28 9.66
CA HIS A 28 -15.19 6.87 8.27
C HIS A 28 -14.90 5.38 8.10
N ARG A 29 -15.82 4.66 7.46
CA ARG A 29 -15.58 3.27 7.02
C ARG A 29 -15.36 3.29 5.51
N PRO A 30 -14.13 3.08 5.03
CA PRO A 30 -13.86 3.15 3.61
C PRO A 30 -14.57 2.03 2.86
N SER A 31 -15.02 2.36 1.66
CA SER A 31 -15.61 1.42 0.71
C SER A 31 -14.54 0.62 -0.03
N MET A 32 -14.96 -0.47 -0.69
CA MET A 32 -14.09 -1.23 -1.58
C MET A 32 -13.64 -0.40 -2.80
N THR A 33 -14.50 0.50 -3.29
CA THR A 33 -14.17 1.41 -4.40
C THR A 33 -13.03 2.34 -4.02
N GLU A 34 -13.11 2.99 -2.86
CA GLU A 34 -12.01 3.84 -2.35
C GLU A 34 -10.71 3.03 -2.24
N ALA A 35 -10.76 1.81 -1.71
CA ALA A 35 -9.57 0.97 -1.61
C ALA A 35 -8.95 0.64 -2.98
N ALA A 36 -9.78 0.37 -4.00
CA ALA A 36 -9.33 0.10 -5.36
C ALA A 36 -8.69 1.35 -5.99
N GLU A 37 -9.30 2.52 -5.83
CA GLU A 37 -8.75 3.80 -6.29
C GLU A 37 -7.39 4.10 -5.65
N ARG A 38 -7.25 3.87 -4.33
CA ARG A 38 -5.96 4.05 -3.64
C ARG A 38 -4.90 3.08 -4.15
N LEU A 39 -5.26 1.83 -4.40
CA LEU A 39 -4.33 0.83 -4.94
C LEU A 39 -3.89 1.20 -6.36
N GLN A 40 -4.81 1.67 -7.19
CA GLN A 40 -4.49 2.18 -8.52
C GLN A 40 -3.56 3.39 -8.45
N ALA A 41 -3.87 4.38 -7.60
CA ALA A 41 -3.03 5.56 -7.41
C ALA A 41 -1.60 5.18 -6.98
N LEU A 42 -1.45 4.19 -6.10
CA LEU A 42 -0.15 3.66 -5.67
C LEU A 42 0.62 3.00 -6.82
N ARG A 43 -0.06 2.29 -7.74
CA ARG A 43 0.57 1.65 -8.90
C ARG A 43 1.05 2.68 -9.93
N GLU A 44 0.25 3.70 -10.17
CA GLU A 44 0.52 4.74 -11.18
C GLU A 44 1.58 5.74 -10.71
N HIS A 45 1.50 6.19 -9.46
CA HIS A 45 2.31 7.31 -8.95
C HIS A 45 3.37 6.89 -7.93
N GLY A 46 3.35 5.63 -7.48
CA GLY A 46 4.19 5.16 -6.38
C GLY A 46 3.72 5.63 -5.00
N PRO A 47 4.49 5.34 -3.93
CA PRO A 47 4.10 5.65 -2.56
C PRO A 47 4.06 7.16 -2.27
N GLY A 48 2.96 7.64 -1.70
CA GLY A 48 2.76 9.02 -1.27
C GLY A 48 1.78 9.16 -0.08
N PRO A 49 1.57 10.37 0.47
CA PRO A 49 0.69 10.58 1.63
C PRO A 49 -0.76 10.09 1.44
N GLN A 50 -1.22 10.03 0.19
CA GLN A 50 -2.56 9.59 -0.18
C GLN A 50 -2.70 8.07 -0.32
N ALA A 51 -1.61 7.36 -0.59
CA ALA A 51 -1.58 5.91 -0.81
C ALA A 51 -0.14 5.40 -0.70
N PHE A 52 0.13 4.50 0.24
CA PHE A 52 1.49 4.03 0.55
C PHE A 52 1.52 2.56 1.00
N THR A 53 2.69 2.07 1.41
CA THR A 53 2.89 0.68 1.86
C THR A 53 3.61 0.65 3.20
N PHE A 54 3.62 -0.49 3.89
CA PHE A 54 4.43 -0.66 5.11
C PHE A 54 5.93 -0.44 4.89
N LYS A 55 6.44 -0.60 3.66
CA LYS A 55 7.85 -0.35 3.33
C LYS A 55 8.20 1.14 3.40
N GLN A 56 7.24 2.02 3.13
CA GLN A 56 7.41 3.46 3.14
C GLN A 56 6.14 4.10 3.70
N ALA A 57 6.13 4.29 5.02
CA ALA A 57 5.01 4.90 5.74
C ALA A 57 5.07 6.44 5.67
N PHE A 58 3.91 7.06 5.68
CA PHE A 58 3.75 8.52 5.74
C PHE A 58 3.00 8.92 7.00
N PRO A 59 3.29 10.08 7.61
CA PRO A 59 2.56 10.55 8.78
C PRO A 59 1.09 10.84 8.45
N ALA A 60 0.23 10.78 9.47
CA ALA A 60 -1.16 11.19 9.31
C ALA A 60 -1.23 12.67 8.90
N PRO A 61 -2.17 13.06 8.01
CA PRO A 61 -2.41 14.46 7.72
C PRO A 61 -2.68 15.20 9.03
N THR A 62 -2.01 16.33 9.24
CA THR A 62 -2.36 17.21 10.35
C THR A 62 -3.76 17.72 10.08
N ALA A 63 -4.74 17.28 10.89
CA ALA A 63 -6.04 17.89 10.87
C ALA A 63 -5.85 19.37 11.23
N VAL A 64 -6.07 20.26 10.26
CA VAL A 64 -6.21 21.68 10.57
C VAL A 64 -7.51 21.77 11.35
N VAL A 65 -7.38 21.97 12.67
CA VAL A 65 -8.50 22.26 13.57
C VAL A 65 -9.12 23.59 13.19
#